data_AF-A0A2V8CJR9-F1
#
_entry.id   AF-A0A2V8CJR9-F1
#
_cell.length_a   1.000
_cell.length_b   1.000
_cell.length_c   1.000
_cell.angle_alpha   90.00
_cell.angle_beta   90.00
_cell.angle_gamma   90.00
#
_symmetry.space_group_name_H-M   'P 1'
#
loop_
_entity.id
_entity.type
_entity.pdbx_description
1 polymer ?
#
loop_
_entity_poly.entity_id
_entity_poly.type
_entity_poly.pdbx_seq_one_letter_code
_entity_poly.pdbx_strand_id
1 'polypeptide(L)'
;MSEQPSDEELASLDPDLYEALFGSRPRPFSITLVFPTLDVPDFARALDLARASAEFRETGSGDRHRYRARFWSSDAARLRDLFEIVGAADATDVLVDDRPVPYARELWLPLVWFLIPR
;
A
#
# COMPACT_ATOMS: atom_id res chain seq x y z
N MET A 1 -24.32 -6.26 33.63
CA MET A 1 -23.70 -5.36 32.63
C MET A 1 -22.46 -6.08 32.13
N SER A 2 -22.21 -6.13 30.83
CA SER A 2 -21.00 -6.79 30.32
C SER A 2 -19.78 -6.03 30.86
N GLU A 3 -18.87 -6.74 31.52
CA GLU A 3 -17.57 -6.21 32.00
C GLU A 3 -16.60 -5.89 30.85
N GLN A 4 -17.02 -6.11 29.61
CA GLN A 4 -16.26 -5.74 28.42
C GLN A 4 -16.26 -4.21 28.29
N PRO A 5 -15.08 -3.56 28.28
CA PRO A 5 -15.00 -2.11 28.07
C PRO A 5 -15.56 -1.73 26.70
N SER A 6 -16.21 -0.56 26.63
CA SER A 6 -16.77 -0.03 25.38
C SER A 6 -15.69 0.51 24.44
N ASP A 7 -16.00 0.62 23.14
CA ASP A 7 -15.07 1.13 22.12
C ASP A 7 -14.58 2.57 22.42
N GLU A 8 -15.44 3.39 23.01
CA GLU A 8 -15.12 4.76 23.41
C GLU A 8 -14.14 4.79 24.61
N GLU A 9 -14.32 3.90 25.58
CA GLU A 9 -13.40 3.74 26.71
C GLU A 9 -12.03 3.19 26.26
N LEU A 10 -12.03 2.22 25.34
CA LEU A 10 -10.80 1.68 24.73
C LEU A 10 -10.03 2.73 23.93
N ALA A 11 -10.73 3.63 23.24
CA ALA A 11 -10.11 4.73 22.49
C ALA A 11 -9.46 5.78 23.41
N SER A 12 -9.93 5.90 24.65
CA SER A 12 -9.43 6.85 25.66
C SER A 12 -8.21 6.35 26.46
N LEU A 13 -7.86 5.06 26.33
CA LEU A 13 -6.71 4.48 27.02
C LEU A 13 -5.39 5.12 26.56
N ASP A 14 -4.49 5.28 27.52
CA ASP A 14 -3.09 5.62 27.24
C ASP A 14 -2.47 4.60 26.25
N PRO A 15 -1.71 5.04 25.24
CA PRO A 15 -1.13 4.15 24.23
C PRO A 15 -0.28 3.02 24.79
N ASP A 16 0.51 3.27 25.85
CA ASP A 16 1.41 2.27 26.45
C ASP A 16 0.59 1.25 27.24
N LEU A 17 -0.48 1.70 27.92
CA LEU A 17 -1.42 0.83 28.63
C LEU A 17 -2.21 -0.04 27.65
N TYR A 18 -2.67 0.53 26.54
CA TYR A 18 -3.35 -0.20 25.49
C TYR A 18 -2.45 -1.29 24.91
N GLU A 19 -1.19 -0.99 24.62
CA GLU A 19 -0.23 -1.95 24.09
C GLU A 19 0.07 -3.09 25.09
N ALA A 20 0.20 -2.79 26.38
CA ALA A 20 0.41 -3.82 27.40
C ALA A 20 -0.80 -4.76 27.57
N LEU A 21 -2.03 -4.26 27.39
CA LEU A 21 -3.26 -5.03 27.58
C LEU A 21 -3.72 -5.78 26.31
N PHE A 22 -3.55 -5.18 25.14
CA PHE A 22 -4.12 -5.66 23.88
C PHE A 22 -3.07 -5.94 22.79
N GLY A 23 -1.78 -5.68 23.07
CA GLY A 23 -0.70 -5.75 22.10
C GLY A 23 -0.63 -4.52 21.19
N SER A 24 0.41 -4.46 20.35
CA SER A 24 0.57 -3.36 19.40
C SER A 24 -0.63 -3.30 18.46
N ARG A 25 -1.27 -2.14 18.35
CA ARG A 25 -2.37 -1.95 17.38
C ARG A 25 -1.87 -2.40 16.01
N PRO A 26 -2.62 -3.22 15.27
CA PRO A 26 -2.23 -3.63 13.92
C PRO A 26 -2.08 -2.36 13.09
N ARG A 27 -0.84 -1.95 12.83
CA ARG A 27 -0.58 -0.86 11.88
C ARG A 27 -0.95 -1.42 10.52
N PRO A 28 -1.79 -0.74 9.73
CA PRO A 28 -2.00 -1.16 8.36
C PRO A 28 -0.64 -1.16 7.67
N PHE A 29 -0.24 -2.31 7.16
CA PHE A 29 0.94 -2.38 6.31
C PHE A 29 0.64 -1.63 5.01
N SER A 30 1.71 -1.19 4.36
CA SER A 30 1.63 -0.47 3.10
C SER A 30 2.20 -1.30 1.96
N ILE A 31 1.66 -1.06 0.77
CA ILE A 31 2.24 -1.53 -0.48
C ILE A 31 2.71 -0.33 -1.27
N THR A 32 3.96 -0.35 -1.71
CA THR A 32 4.52 0.68 -2.59
C THR A 32 4.82 0.08 -3.95
N LEU A 33 4.32 0.73 -5.00
CA LEU A 33 4.72 0.47 -6.38
C LEU A 33 5.85 1.45 -6.75
N VAL A 34 6.94 0.91 -7.30
CA VAL A 34 8.04 1.69 -7.84
C VAL A 34 8.22 1.33 -9.31
N PHE A 35 8.05 2.28 -10.22
CA PHE A 35 8.06 2.01 -11.66
C PHE A 35 8.72 3.15 -12.44
N PRO A 36 9.34 2.87 -13.59
CA PRO A 36 9.91 3.91 -14.45
C PRO A 36 8.83 4.60 -15.29
N THR A 37 9.23 5.57 -16.11
CA THR A 37 8.40 6.00 -17.24
C THR A 37 8.17 4.83 -18.20
N LEU A 38 6.92 4.60 -18.59
CA LEU A 38 6.54 3.53 -19.52
C LEU A 38 6.01 4.12 -20.82
N ASP A 39 6.38 3.51 -21.95
CA ASP A 39 5.82 3.84 -23.26
C ASP A 39 4.58 2.97 -23.52
N VAL A 40 3.49 3.29 -22.81
CA VAL A 40 2.18 2.62 -22.96
C VAL A 40 1.06 3.65 -23.04
N PRO A 41 -0.02 3.40 -23.81
CA PRO A 41 -1.11 4.37 -23.99
C PRO A 41 -1.74 4.88 -22.68
N ASP A 42 -1.84 3.99 -21.69
CA ASP A 42 -2.48 4.26 -20.40
C ASP A 42 -1.54 4.91 -19.37
N PHE A 43 -0.32 5.30 -19.74
CA PHE A 43 0.66 5.78 -18.77
C PHE A 43 0.23 7.09 -18.09
N ALA A 44 -0.44 7.99 -18.81
CA ALA A 44 -0.99 9.21 -18.21
C ALA A 44 -1.98 8.89 -17.09
N ARG A 45 -2.88 7.91 -17.31
CA ARG A 45 -3.81 7.41 -16.29
C ARG A 45 -3.09 6.78 -15.10
N ALA A 46 -1.98 6.06 -15.34
CA ALA A 46 -1.15 5.51 -14.27
C ALA A 46 -0.59 6.62 -13.37
N LEU A 47 -0.14 7.74 -13.95
CA LEU A 47 0.34 8.87 -13.16
C LEU A 47 -0.75 9.54 -12.33
N ASP A 48 -1.97 9.66 -12.88
CA ASP A 48 -3.10 10.21 -12.13
C ASP A 48 -3.46 9.33 -10.93
N LEU A 49 -3.52 8.01 -11.13
CA LEU A 49 -3.74 7.03 -10.04
C LEU A 49 -2.62 7.08 -8.99
N ALA A 50 -1.37 7.16 -9.43
CA ALA A 50 -0.21 7.24 -8.56
C ALA A 50 -0.21 8.52 -7.71
N ARG A 51 -0.56 9.68 -8.29
CA ARG A 51 -0.66 10.97 -7.58
C ARG A 51 -1.81 10.98 -6.56
N ALA A 52 -2.84 10.18 -6.77
CA ALA A 52 -3.96 10.01 -5.84
C ALA A 52 -3.70 8.99 -4.70
N SER A 53 -2.50 8.40 -4.65
CA SER A 53 -2.08 7.48 -3.58
C SER A 53 -1.80 8.20 -2.25
N ALA A 54 -1.59 7.44 -1.17
CA ALA A 54 -1.32 8.01 0.15
C ALA A 54 0.01 8.78 0.21
N GLU A 55 1.01 8.35 -0.57
CA GLU A 55 2.26 9.07 -0.74
C GLU A 55 2.78 8.86 -2.17
N PHE A 56 3.00 9.97 -2.88
CA PHE A 56 3.59 9.96 -4.21
C PHE A 56 4.93 10.71 -4.22
N ARG A 57 5.95 10.11 -4.82
CA ARG A 57 7.27 10.75 -5.02
C ARG A 57 7.85 10.39 -6.37
N GLU A 58 8.62 11.32 -6.92
CA GLU A 58 9.45 11.11 -8.09
C GLU A 58 10.91 11.22 -7.65
N THR A 59 11.74 10.25 -8.03
CA THR A 59 13.15 10.21 -7.66
C THR A 59 14.02 9.92 -8.88
N GLY A 60 15.27 10.38 -8.85
CA GLY A 60 16.22 10.15 -9.94
C GLY A 60 15.98 11.02 -11.18
N SER A 61 16.73 10.73 -12.24
CA SER A 61 16.65 11.40 -13.54
C SER A 61 17.07 10.43 -14.66
N GLY A 62 16.63 10.70 -15.90
CA GLY A 62 16.89 9.83 -17.06
C GLY A 62 16.44 8.39 -16.79
N ASP A 63 17.31 7.43 -17.09
CA ASP A 63 17.04 5.99 -16.92
C ASP A 63 16.84 5.56 -15.45
N ARG A 64 17.29 6.39 -14.51
CA ARG A 64 17.12 6.16 -13.06
C ARG A 64 15.88 6.84 -12.50
N HIS A 65 15.09 7.53 -13.33
CA HIS A 65 13.84 8.15 -12.90
C HIS A 65 12.84 7.07 -12.47
N ARG A 66 12.25 7.25 -11.29
CA ARG A 66 11.28 6.33 -10.69
C ARG A 66 10.13 7.09 -10.08
N TYR A 67 8.92 6.64 -10.40
CA TYR A 67 7.70 6.99 -9.69
C TYR A 67 7.51 6.04 -8.53
N ARG A 68 7.14 6.57 -7.38
CA ARG A 68 6.89 5.84 -6.15
C ARG A 68 5.50 6.20 -5.64
N ALA A 69 4.62 5.21 -5.52
CA ALA A 69 3.25 5.40 -5.04
C ALA A 69 2.94 4.41 -3.91
N ARG A 70 2.64 4.92 -2.71
CA ARG A 70 2.30 4.11 -1.53
C ARG A 70 0.79 4.05 -1.32
N PHE A 71 0.29 2.85 -1.08
CA PHE A 71 -1.09 2.52 -0.77
C PHE A 71 -1.18 1.84 0.59
N TRP A 72 -2.22 2.15 1.35
CA TRP A 72 -2.56 1.36 2.53
C TRP A 72 -3.35 0.12 2.11
N SER A 73 -3.43 -0.90 2.99
CA SER A 73 -4.25 -2.08 2.74
C SER A 73 -5.72 -1.75 2.45
N SER A 74 -6.24 -0.64 2.99
CA SER A 74 -7.59 -0.12 2.70
C SER A 74 -7.75 0.39 1.26
N ASP A 75 -6.67 0.68 0.56
CA ASP A 75 -6.66 1.22 -0.81
C ASP A 75 -6.43 0.14 -1.88
N ALA A 76 -6.63 -1.13 -1.52
CA ALA A 76 -6.33 -2.29 -2.36
C ALA A 76 -6.93 -2.23 -3.78
N ALA A 77 -8.13 -1.67 -3.94
CA ALA A 77 -8.75 -1.48 -5.26
C ALA A 77 -7.96 -0.48 -6.13
N ARG A 78 -7.61 0.69 -5.58
CA ARG A 78 -6.82 1.71 -6.29
C ARG A 78 -5.40 1.25 -6.60
N LEU A 79 -4.80 0.50 -5.67
CA LEU A 79 -3.52 -0.17 -5.90
C LEU A 79 -3.60 -1.11 -7.11
N ARG A 80 -4.68 -1.91 -7.20
CA ARG A 80 -4.90 -2.82 -8.32
C ARG A 80 -5.04 -2.08 -9.64
N ASP A 81 -5.85 -1.03 -9.69
CA ASP A 81 -6.08 -0.24 -10.91
C ASP A 81 -4.77 0.32 -11.48
N LEU A 82 -3.84 0.74 -10.60
CA LEU A 82 -2.51 1.19 -11.02
C LEU A 82 -1.65 0.01 -11.46
N PHE A 83 -1.61 -1.07 -10.68
CA PHE A 83 -0.80 -2.26 -10.98
C PHE A 83 -1.19 -2.92 -12.31
N GLU A 84 -2.46 -2.88 -12.71
CA GLU A 84 -2.90 -3.39 -14.02
C GLU A 84 -2.25 -2.65 -15.20
N ILE A 85 -1.80 -1.41 -15.01
CA ILE A 85 -1.09 -0.63 -16.04
C ILE A 85 0.43 -0.85 -15.94
N VAL A 86 1.00 -0.64 -14.75
CA VAL A 86 2.46 -0.58 -14.57
C VAL A 86 3.07 -1.96 -14.30
N GLY A 87 2.26 -2.91 -13.86
CA GLY A 87 2.70 -4.25 -13.48
C GLY A 87 3.20 -5.08 -14.66
N ALA A 88 2.85 -4.77 -15.91
CA ALA A 88 3.38 -5.50 -17.06
C ALA A 88 4.90 -5.29 -17.26
N ALA A 89 5.46 -4.20 -16.74
CA ALA A 89 6.89 -3.94 -16.84
C ALA A 89 7.69 -4.71 -15.78
N ASP A 90 8.77 -5.37 -16.20
CA ASP A 90 9.71 -6.05 -15.30
C ASP A 90 10.42 -5.09 -14.35
N ALA A 91 10.56 -3.82 -14.75
CA ALA A 91 11.15 -2.76 -13.95
C ALA A 91 10.22 -2.20 -12.86
N THR A 92 9.02 -2.76 -12.70
CA THR A 92 8.08 -2.38 -11.64
C THR A 92 8.30 -3.24 -10.40
N ASP A 93 8.81 -2.60 -9.35
CA ASP A 93 9.01 -3.22 -8.05
C ASP A 93 7.77 -3.04 -7.16
N VAL A 94 7.50 -4.06 -6.32
CA VAL A 94 6.46 -4.05 -5.30
C VAL A 94 7.14 -4.19 -3.94
N LEU A 95 6.92 -3.22 -3.06
CA LEU A 95 7.49 -3.19 -1.72
C LEU A 95 6.38 -3.32 -0.68
N VAL A 96 6.67 -3.99 0.42
CA VAL A 96 5.80 -4.05 1.61
C VAL A 96 6.48 -3.29 2.74
N ASP A 97 5.81 -2.28 3.27
CA ASP A 97 6.39 -1.33 4.24
C ASP A 97 7.74 -0.77 3.76
N ASP A 98 7.76 -0.35 2.50
CA ASP A 98 8.93 0.20 1.78
C ASP A 98 10.13 -0.73 1.69
N ARG A 99 9.96 -2.01 2.03
CA ARG A 99 11.02 -3.01 1.97
C ARG A 99 10.73 -4.02 0.86
N PRO A 100 11.77 -4.48 0.14
CA PRO A 100 11.61 -5.59 -0.78
C PRO A 100 11.27 -6.85 0.02
N VAL A 101 10.29 -7.61 -0.46
CA VAL A 101 9.91 -8.90 0.12
C VAL A 101 9.89 -9.97 -0.98
N PRO A 102 10.19 -11.24 -0.65
CA PRO A 102 10.08 -12.33 -1.61
C PRO A 102 8.65 -12.45 -2.16
N TYR A 103 8.54 -12.73 -3.46
CA TYR A 103 7.26 -12.99 -4.14
C TYR A 103 6.22 -11.88 -3.96
N ALA A 104 6.67 -10.62 -3.92
CA ALA A 104 5.79 -9.47 -3.71
C ALA A 104 4.67 -9.40 -4.77
N ARG A 105 5.00 -9.71 -6.03
CA ARG A 105 4.05 -9.66 -7.15
C ARG A 105 3.18 -10.92 -7.21
N GLU A 106 3.77 -12.08 -6.95
CA GLU A 106 3.17 -13.39 -7.17
C GLU A 106 2.34 -13.89 -5.98
N LEU A 107 2.60 -13.38 -4.78
CA LEU A 107 1.93 -13.82 -3.55
C LEU A 107 1.23 -12.67 -2.82
N TRP A 108 1.96 -11.59 -2.51
CA TRP A 108 1.41 -10.50 -1.70
C TRP A 108 0.26 -9.76 -2.37
N LEU A 109 0.40 -9.39 -3.66
CA LEU A 109 -0.67 -8.71 -4.39
C LEU A 109 -1.95 -9.57 -4.49
N PRO A 110 -1.90 -10.86 -4.89
CA PRO A 110 -3.07 -11.73 -4.84
C PRO A 110 -3.75 -11.79 -3.47
N LEU A 111 -2.97 -11.92 -2.38
CA LEU A 111 -3.52 -11.94 -1.01
C LEU A 111 -4.26 -10.64 -0.68
N VAL A 112 -3.71 -9.48 -1.04
CA VAL A 112 -4.38 -8.20 -0.82
C VAL A 112 -5.65 -8.07 -1.67
N TRP A 113 -5.65 -8.56 -2.91
CA TRP A 113 -6.85 -8.51 -3.75
C TRP A 113 -7.96 -9.43 -3.26
N PHE A 114 -7.66 -10.57 -2.64
CA PHE A 114 -8.67 -11.43 -2.01
C PHE A 114 -9.43 -10.73 -0.88
N LEU A 115 -8.84 -9.69 -0.27
CA LEU A 115 -9.46 -8.92 0.80
C LEU A 115 -10.34 -7.76 0.30
N ILE A 116 -10.39 -7.51 -1.02
CA ILE A 116 -11.29 -6.51 -1.60
C ILE A 116 -12.73 -7.05 -1.55
N PRO A 117 -13.66 -6.41 -0.82
CA PRO A 117 -15.06 -6.80 -0.82
C PRO A 117 -15.63 -6.74 -2.24
N ARG A 118 -16.41 -7.75 -2.63
CA ARG A 118 -17.09 -7.79 -3.95
C ARG A 118 -18.35 -6.95 -3.96
#